data_AF-X1I7R8-F1
#
_entry.id   AF-X1I7R8-F1
#
_cell.length_a   1.000
_cell.length_b   1.000
_cell.length_c   1.000
_cell.angle_alpha   90.00
_cell.angle_beta   90.00
_cell.angle_gamma   90.00
#
_symmetry.space_group_name_H-M   'P 1'
#
loop_
_entity.id
_entity.type
_entity.pdbx_description
1 polymer ?
#
loop_
_entity_poly.entity_id
_entity_poly.type
_entity_poly.pdbx_seq_one_letter_code
_entity_poly.pdbx_strand_id
1 'polypeptide(L)'
;WAPHPDEYSEYYFYVYQYVMYETDYGWWTWNYNPLANVSVKIEIYGVEGYPYYRSLITNEVLLQTYYAETNNFGSGKLEYKLPLSQISLYDLFEIRLTVILEDSRTATSSYYYRYKKYSLDISIVDSTLDPGQDLEFDVIFKNILTGLPSEGEGRIYVYDSKHQLIGRAN
;
A
#
# COMPACT_ATOMS: atom_id res chain seq x y z
N TRP A 1 -6.13 -4.00 0.94
CA TRP A 1 -6.40 -2.56 0.82
C TRP A 1 -5.32 -1.98 -0.08
N ALA A 2 -5.69 -1.38 -1.20
CA ALA A 2 -4.76 -0.76 -2.15
C ALA A 2 -5.28 0.67 -2.38
N PRO A 3 -4.49 1.72 -2.08
CA PRO A 3 -4.95 3.10 -2.19
C PRO A 3 -5.28 3.45 -3.64
N HIS A 4 -6.20 4.39 -3.86
CA HIS A 4 -6.40 4.93 -5.19
C HIS A 4 -5.13 5.73 -5.59
N PRO A 5 -4.66 5.65 -6.85
CA PRO A 5 -3.39 6.27 -7.26
C PRO A 5 -3.35 7.79 -7.14
N ASP A 6 -4.50 8.47 -7.17
CA ASP A 6 -4.60 9.93 -7.03
C ASP A 6 -4.85 10.41 -5.59
N GLU A 7 -5.00 9.48 -4.64
CA GLU A 7 -5.19 9.79 -3.23
C GLU A 7 -3.84 10.03 -2.55
N TYR A 8 -3.86 10.84 -1.50
CA TYR A 8 -2.74 10.91 -0.58
C TYR A 8 -2.66 9.59 0.20
N SER A 9 -1.46 9.04 0.26
CA SER A 9 -1.15 7.85 1.07
C SER A 9 -0.43 8.27 2.33
N GLU A 10 -0.78 7.62 3.44
CA GLU A 10 -0.09 7.78 4.71
C GLU A 10 0.79 6.56 4.99
N TYR A 11 2.06 6.80 5.31
CA TYR A 11 2.99 5.78 5.77
C TYR A 11 3.45 6.11 7.18
N TYR A 12 3.15 5.22 8.11
CA TYR A 12 3.55 5.31 9.51
C TYR A 12 4.77 4.42 9.72
N PHE A 13 5.80 4.96 10.38
CA PHE A 13 7.03 4.23 10.67
C PHE A 13 7.46 4.41 12.12
N TYR A 14 8.23 3.44 12.59
CA TYR A 14 8.80 3.45 13.91
C TYR A 14 10.24 2.97 13.87
N VAL A 15 11.09 3.63 14.66
CA VAL A 15 12.52 3.37 14.75
C VAL A 15 12.85 3.03 16.20
N TYR A 16 13.31 1.79 16.40
CA TYR A 16 13.72 1.28 17.70
C TYR A 16 15.10 0.67 17.59
N GLN A 17 15.89 0.83 18.64
CA GLN A 17 17.09 0.04 18.86
C GLN A 17 16.73 -1.16 19.74
N TYR A 18 17.14 -2.35 19.29
CA TYR A 18 17.12 -3.53 20.14
C TYR A 18 18.25 -3.43 21.16
N VAL A 19 17.89 -3.45 22.44
CA VAL A 19 18.86 -3.48 23.54
C VAL A 19 18.75 -4.84 24.21
N MET A 20 19.85 -5.59 24.20
CA MET A 20 19.99 -6.80 24.99
C MET A 20 20.60 -6.39 26.34
N TYR A 21 19.92 -6.70 27.43
CA TYR A 21 20.49 -6.53 28.77
C TYR A 21 21.16 -7.85 29.17
N GLU A 22 22.45 -7.81 29.51
CA GLU A 22 23.14 -8.93 30.15
C GLU A 22 22.65 -9.02 31.60
N THR A 23 21.67 -9.88 31.85
CA THR A 23 21.49 -10.47 33.18
C THR A 23 21.72 -11.96 33.05
N ASP A 24 22.74 -12.43 33.77
CA ASP A 24 23.08 -13.83 33.97
C ASP A 24 21.81 -14.69 34.12
N TYR A 25 21.77 -15.82 33.39
CA TYR A 25 20.69 -16.82 33.32
C TYR A 25 19.56 -16.58 32.29
N GLY A 26 19.90 -16.75 31.01
CA GLY A 26 19.21 -17.73 30.16
C GLY A 26 17.87 -17.37 29.51
N TRP A 27 17.33 -16.16 29.69
CA TRP A 27 16.10 -15.74 29.01
C TRP A 27 16.29 -14.37 28.37
N TRP A 28 16.28 -14.34 27.04
CA TRP A 28 16.47 -13.17 26.18
C TRP A 28 15.35 -12.14 26.37
N THR A 29 15.46 -11.26 27.36
CA THR A 29 14.56 -10.11 27.51
C THR A 29 14.99 -9.00 26.55
N TRP A 30 14.47 -9.06 25.33
CA TRP A 30 14.59 -7.98 24.35
C TRP A 30 13.77 -6.77 24.82
N ASN A 31 14.42 -5.62 24.98
CA ASN A 31 13.74 -4.35 25.20
C ASN A 31 13.86 -3.46 23.96
N TYR A 32 12.77 -2.76 23.65
CA TYR A 32 12.70 -1.80 22.56
C TYR A 32 13.03 -0.41 23.11
N ASN A 33 14.14 0.17 22.66
CA ASN A 33 14.46 1.57 22.95
C ASN A 33 14.02 2.46 21.78
N PRO A 34 12.97 3.30 21.92
CA PRO A 34 12.56 4.22 20.86
C PRO A 34 13.66 5.23 20.58
N LEU A 35 13.98 5.41 19.29
CA LEU A 35 14.99 6.38 18.87
C LEU A 35 14.31 7.70 18.50
N ALA A 36 14.32 8.66 19.41
CA ALA A 36 13.73 9.98 19.23
C ALA A 36 14.64 10.95 18.46
N ASN A 37 14.05 11.88 17.71
CA ASN A 37 14.73 12.94 16.95
C ASN A 37 15.80 12.44 15.98
N VAL A 38 15.62 11.23 15.45
CA VAL A 38 16.54 10.66 14.48
C VAL A 38 16.09 11.02 13.07
N SER A 39 17.06 11.45 12.24
CA SER A 39 16.82 11.78 10.85
C SER A 39 16.53 10.54 10.02
N VAL A 40 15.47 10.62 9.23
CA VAL A 40 14.99 9.54 8.37
C VAL A 40 14.86 10.06 6.95
N LYS A 41 15.59 9.43 6.03
CA LYS A 41 15.39 9.60 4.58
C LYS A 41 14.41 8.54 4.09
N ILE A 42 13.37 8.95 3.39
CA ILE A 42 12.35 8.05 2.84
C ILE A 42 12.33 8.20 1.33
N GLU A 43 12.60 7.12 0.63
CA GLU A 43 12.65 7.06 -0.84
C GLU A 43 11.53 6.17 -1.35
N ILE A 44 10.81 6.65 -2.37
CA ILE A 44 9.73 5.91 -3.01
C ILE A 44 10.22 5.48 -4.38
N TYR A 45 10.24 4.18 -4.62
CA TYR A 45 10.62 3.60 -5.91
C TYR A 45 9.43 2.94 -6.59
N GLY A 46 9.38 3.04 -7.92
CA GLY A 46 8.54 2.20 -8.77
C GLY A 46 9.34 0.98 -9.23
N VAL A 47 8.70 -0.19 -9.24
CA VAL A 47 9.30 -1.46 -9.67
C VAL A 47 8.52 -2.01 -10.86
N GLU A 48 9.23 -2.26 -11.96
CA GLU A 48 8.66 -2.87 -13.16
C GLU A 48 8.52 -4.38 -12.98
N GLY A 49 7.29 -4.90 -13.10
CA GLY A 49 6.98 -6.32 -12.98
C GLY A 49 6.87 -6.85 -11.55
N TYR A 50 6.37 -8.08 -11.43
CA TYR A 50 6.17 -8.76 -10.15
C TYR A 50 7.25 -9.83 -9.93
N PRO A 51 8.29 -9.55 -9.14
CA PRO A 51 9.30 -10.57 -8.87
C PRO A 51 8.71 -11.64 -7.95
N TYR A 52 8.89 -12.90 -8.33
CA TYR A 52 8.50 -14.04 -7.50
C TYR A 52 9.28 -14.07 -6.17
N TYR A 53 10.50 -13.50 -6.17
CA TYR A 53 11.33 -13.32 -4.99
C TYR A 53 11.86 -11.89 -4.93
N ARG A 54 11.72 -11.24 -3.77
CA ARG A 54 12.18 -9.86 -3.53
C ARG A 54 13.65 -9.64 -3.88
N SER A 55 14.51 -10.64 -3.68
CA SER A 55 15.94 -10.60 -4.02
C SER A 55 16.24 -10.45 -5.51
N LEU A 56 15.22 -10.57 -6.38
CA LEU A 56 15.32 -10.45 -7.83
C LEU A 56 14.82 -9.09 -8.35
N ILE A 57 14.48 -8.14 -7.47
CA ILE A 57 14.17 -6.77 -7.89
C ILE A 57 15.48 -6.13 -8.37
N THR A 58 15.63 -6.00 -9.68
CA THR A 58 16.78 -5.32 -10.31
C THR A 58 16.42 -3.99 -10.96
N ASN A 59 15.13 -3.75 -11.21
CA ASN A 59 14.63 -2.62 -11.99
C ASN A 59 13.75 -1.73 -11.12
N GLU A 60 14.40 -0.99 -10.22
CA GLU A 60 13.74 0.04 -9.42
C GLU A 60 14.06 1.44 -9.96
N VAL A 61 13.07 2.32 -9.98
CA VAL A 61 13.22 3.72 -10.39
C VAL A 61 12.80 4.61 -9.23
N LEU A 62 13.72 5.46 -8.77
CA LEU A 62 13.42 6.44 -7.74
C LEU A 62 12.40 7.46 -8.28
N LEU A 63 11.26 7.54 -7.61
CA LEU A 63 10.17 8.46 -7.96
C LEU A 63 10.24 9.73 -7.12
N GLN A 64 10.42 9.59 -5.81
CA GLN A 64 10.38 10.69 -4.85
C GLN A 64 11.30 10.43 -3.65
N THR A 65 11.76 11.51 -3.02
CA THR A 65 12.55 11.48 -1.78
C THR A 65 11.97 12.47 -0.80
N TYR A 66 11.85 12.02 0.45
CA TYR A 66 11.37 12.78 1.59
C TYR A 66 12.36 12.67 2.74
N TYR A 67 12.30 13.64 3.65
CA TYR A 67 13.05 13.64 4.88
C TYR A 67 12.09 13.90 6.04
N ALA A 68 12.26 13.17 7.12
CA ALA A 68 11.48 13.28 8.33
C ALA A 68 12.37 13.07 9.56
N GLU A 69 11.84 13.41 10.73
CA GLU A 69 12.45 13.11 12.02
C GLU A 69 11.45 12.34 12.88
N THR A 70 11.95 11.42 13.70
CA THR A 70 11.11 10.69 14.65
C THR A 70 10.74 11.57 15.84
N ASN A 71 9.53 11.39 16.37
CA ASN A 71 9.11 12.03 17.62
C ASN A 71 9.72 11.34 18.85
N ASN A 72 9.35 11.82 20.05
CA ASN A 72 9.81 11.28 21.34
C ASN A 72 9.52 9.79 21.57
N PHE A 73 8.65 9.18 20.77
CA PHE A 73 8.31 7.75 20.84
C PHE A 73 9.00 6.92 19.75
N GLY A 74 9.94 7.51 19.01
CA GLY A 74 10.60 6.88 17.87
C GLY A 74 9.69 6.70 16.66
N SER A 75 8.54 7.38 16.61
CA SER A 75 7.56 7.24 15.53
C SER A 75 7.57 8.43 14.58
N GLY A 76 7.16 8.21 13.34
CA GLY A 76 6.98 9.26 12.35
C GLY A 76 5.89 8.91 11.33
N LYS A 77 5.48 9.93 10.56
CA LYS A 77 4.46 9.80 9.51
C LYS A 77 4.95 10.51 8.25
N LEU A 78 4.71 9.88 7.11
CA LEU A 78 4.85 10.48 5.79
C LEU A 78 3.49 10.52 5.10
N GLU A 79 3.08 11.70 4.65
CA GLU A 79 2.00 11.87 3.68
C GLU A 79 2.61 12.14 2.31
N TYR A 80 2.21 11.37 1.31
CA TYR A 80 2.76 11.49 -0.03
C TYR A 80 1.71 11.16 -1.09
N LYS A 81 1.99 11.58 -2.32
CA LYS A 81 1.16 11.27 -3.48
C LYS A 81 2.04 10.80 -4.62
N LEU A 82 1.67 9.67 -5.22
CA LEU A 82 2.40 9.08 -6.33
C LEU A 82 2.34 9.99 -7.57
N PRO A 83 3.45 10.14 -8.33
CA PRO A 83 3.46 10.91 -9.56
C PRO A 83 2.71 10.16 -10.66
N LEU A 84 1.42 10.51 -10.86
CA LEU A 84 0.50 9.82 -11.77
C LEU A 84 1.04 9.57 -13.18
N SER A 85 1.83 10.51 -13.72
CA SER A 85 2.42 10.40 -15.06
C SER A 85 3.49 9.30 -15.19
N GLN A 86 4.04 8.81 -14.08
CA GLN A 86 5.13 7.84 -14.06
C GLN A 86 4.68 6.46 -13.60
N ILE A 87 3.60 6.37 -12.82
CA ILE A 87 3.20 5.13 -12.13
C ILE A 87 2.53 4.06 -13.00
N SER A 88 2.12 4.41 -14.23
CA SER A 88 1.48 3.46 -15.15
C SER A 88 2.42 2.33 -15.58
N LEU A 89 3.74 2.57 -15.52
CA LEU A 89 4.79 1.63 -15.87
C LEU A 89 5.10 0.62 -14.76
N TYR A 90 4.68 0.90 -13.52
CA TYR A 90 5.05 0.11 -12.35
C TYR A 90 3.87 -0.68 -11.81
N ASP A 91 4.13 -1.92 -11.41
CA ASP A 91 3.14 -2.81 -10.80
C ASP A 91 3.27 -2.88 -9.27
N LEU A 92 4.41 -2.44 -8.74
CA LEU A 92 4.77 -2.48 -7.33
C LEU A 92 5.56 -1.23 -6.96
N PHE A 93 5.42 -0.80 -5.71
CA PHE A 93 6.14 0.34 -5.16
C PHE A 93 6.91 -0.07 -3.92
N GLU A 94 8.12 0.45 -3.76
CA GLU A 94 8.94 0.31 -2.56
C GLU A 94 8.96 1.64 -1.81
N ILE A 95 8.65 1.62 -0.52
CA ILE A 95 9.02 2.67 0.42
C ILE A 95 10.28 2.20 1.13
N ARG A 96 11.41 2.83 0.80
CA ARG A 96 12.70 2.57 1.43
C ARG A 96 12.96 3.64 2.48
N LEU A 97 13.10 3.20 3.72
CA LEU A 97 13.39 4.05 4.86
C LEU A 97 14.84 3.85 5.26
N THR A 98 15.63 4.93 5.26
CA THR A 98 17.02 4.95 5.72
C THR A 98 17.13 5.85 6.94
N VAL A 99 17.36 5.24 8.09
CA VAL A 99 17.65 5.91 9.36
C VAL A 99 19.12 6.31 9.38
N ILE A 100 19.42 7.54 9.80
CA ILE A 100 20.78 8.05 9.94
C ILE A 100 20.98 8.43 11.40
N LEU A 101 21.81 7.68 12.13
CA LEU A 101 22.15 7.95 13.52
C LEU A 101 23.15 9.10 13.63
N GLU A 102 23.27 9.71 14.81
CA GLU A 102 24.21 10.81 15.09
C GLU A 102 25.67 10.43 14.80
N ASP A 103 26.03 9.16 15.02
CA ASP A 103 27.37 8.62 14.72
C ASP A 103 27.55 8.23 13.25
N SER A 104 26.65 8.68 12.37
CA SER A 104 26.63 8.42 10.92
C SER A 104 26.38 6.97 10.51
N ARG A 105 26.09 6.06 11.45
CA ARG A 105 25.61 4.72 11.07
C ARG A 105 24.22 4.82 10.46
N THR A 106 23.98 3.97 9.47
CA THR A 106 22.69 3.92 8.79
C THR A 106 22.06 2.54 8.90
N ALA A 107 20.73 2.52 8.91
CA ALA A 107 19.94 1.29 8.82
C ALA A 107 18.82 1.50 7.81
N THR A 108 18.65 0.53 6.92
CA THR A 108 17.62 0.60 5.86
C THR A 108 16.57 -0.47 6.06
N SER A 109 15.31 -0.10 5.88
CA SER A 109 14.17 -1.01 5.82
C SER A 109 13.38 -0.70 4.55
N SER A 110 12.74 -1.70 3.95
CA SER A 110 11.80 -1.44 2.87
C SER A 110 10.47 -2.15 3.05
N TYR A 111 9.42 -1.44 2.66
CA TYR A 111 8.05 -1.89 2.61
C TYR A 111 7.54 -1.83 1.17
N TYR A 112 6.76 -2.81 0.74
CA TYR A 112 6.23 -2.88 -0.62
C TYR A 112 4.72 -2.86 -0.61
N TYR A 113 4.15 -2.13 -1.55
CA TYR A 113 2.71 -2.03 -1.71
C TYR A 113 2.31 -1.84 -3.17
N ARG A 114 1.01 -1.96 -3.42
CA ARG A 114 0.39 -1.71 -4.72
C ARG A 114 -0.70 -0.68 -4.57
N TYR A 115 -0.94 0.13 -5.59
CA TYR A 115 -2.14 0.94 -5.70
C TYR A 115 -3.25 0.15 -6.42
N LYS A 116 -4.48 0.66 -6.34
CA LYS A 116 -5.62 0.12 -7.09
C LYS A 116 -5.46 0.46 -8.58
N LYS A 117 -4.99 -0.50 -9.39
CA LYS A 117 -4.78 -0.30 -10.85
C LYS A 117 -6.06 -0.39 -11.66
N TYR A 118 -7.00 -1.22 -11.22
CA TYR A 118 -8.25 -1.48 -11.91
C TYR A 118 -9.46 -1.30 -10.98
N SER A 119 -10.60 -0.90 -11.55
CA SER A 119 -11.90 -0.95 -10.87
C SER A 119 -12.93 -1.66 -11.74
N LEU A 120 -13.91 -2.27 -11.05
CA LEU A 120 -15.13 -2.76 -11.65
C LEU A 120 -16.22 -1.73 -11.34
N ASP A 121 -16.66 -1.00 -12.35
CA ASP A 121 -17.77 -0.06 -12.23
C ASP A 121 -19.06 -0.81 -12.59
N ILE A 122 -20.05 -0.76 -11.70
CA ILE A 122 -21.32 -1.47 -11.84
C ILE A 122 -22.44 -0.45 -11.78
N SER A 123 -23.28 -0.42 -12.80
CA SER A 123 -24.49 0.40 -12.84
C SER A 123 -25.70 -0.50 -13.03
N ILE A 124 -26.76 -0.25 -12.26
CA ILE A 124 -28.04 -0.93 -12.44
C ILE A 124 -28.71 -0.33 -13.69
N VAL A 125 -29.08 -1.18 -14.65
CA VAL A 125 -29.70 -0.74 -15.92
C VAL A 125 -31.09 -0.17 -15.65
N ASP A 126 -31.89 -0.90 -14.87
CA ASP A 126 -33.21 -0.46 -14.42
C ASP A 126 -33.35 -0.64 -12.89
N SER A 127 -33.56 0.47 -12.19
CA SER A 127 -33.74 0.50 -10.73
C SER A 127 -35.18 0.24 -10.29
N THR A 128 -36.12 0.22 -11.24
CA THR A 128 -37.54 -0.08 -11.01
C THR A 128 -37.83 -1.53 -11.40
N LEU A 129 -37.83 -2.43 -10.42
CA LEU A 129 -38.05 -3.85 -10.64
C LEU A 129 -39.27 -4.35 -9.87
N ASP A 130 -40.14 -5.08 -10.56
CA ASP A 130 -41.22 -5.84 -9.94
C ASP A 130 -40.72 -7.18 -9.38
N PRO A 131 -41.39 -7.73 -8.35
CA PRO A 131 -41.04 -9.04 -7.82
C PRO A 131 -41.05 -10.13 -8.90
N GLY A 132 -39.91 -10.83 -9.04
CA GLY A 132 -39.74 -11.92 -10.01
C GLY A 132 -39.11 -11.50 -11.34
N GLN A 133 -38.78 -10.22 -11.52
CA GLN A 133 -37.98 -9.76 -12.66
C GLN A 133 -36.47 -9.95 -12.41
N ASP A 134 -35.73 -10.15 -13.50
CA ASP A 134 -34.27 -10.21 -13.48
C ASP A 134 -33.68 -8.82 -13.27
N LEU A 135 -32.63 -8.75 -12.43
CA LEU A 135 -31.86 -7.53 -12.19
C LEU A 135 -30.66 -7.51 -13.13
N GLU A 136 -30.66 -6.58 -14.07
CA GLU A 136 -29.59 -6.40 -15.05
C GLU A 136 -28.58 -5.33 -14.61
N PHE A 137 -27.31 -5.59 -14.90
CA PHE A 137 -26.19 -4.71 -14.57
C PHE A 137 -25.35 -4.43 -15.80
N ASP A 138 -25.00 -3.15 -16.00
CA ASP A 138 -23.90 -2.76 -16.86
C ASP A 138 -22.61 -2.79 -16.04
N VAL A 139 -21.63 -3.54 -16.54
CA VAL A 139 -20.37 -3.79 -15.85
C VAL A 139 -19.22 -3.35 -16.75
N ILE A 140 -18.41 -2.43 -16.26
CA ILE A 140 -17.23 -1.93 -16.97
C ILE A 140 -16.01 -2.16 -16.09
N PHE A 141 -15.12 -3.03 -16.54
CA PHE A 141 -13.78 -3.15 -15.96
C PHE A 141 -12.88 -2.08 -16.60
N LYS A 142 -12.29 -1.21 -15.79
CA LYS A 142 -11.48 -0.09 -16.30
C LYS A 142 -10.13 0.01 -15.63
N ASN A 143 -9.15 0.49 -16.40
CA ASN A 143 -7.89 0.96 -15.84
C ASN A 143 -8.13 2.33 -15.20
N ILE A 144 -7.80 2.45 -13.91
CA ILE A 144 -8.10 3.65 -13.13
C ILE A 144 -7.28 4.86 -13.60
N LEU A 145 -6.07 4.65 -14.12
CA LEU A 145 -5.21 5.75 -14.55
C LEU A 145 -5.66 6.36 -15.88
N THR A 146 -6.15 5.54 -16.80
CA THR A 146 -6.56 5.99 -18.14
C THR A 146 -8.07 6.21 -18.27
N GLY A 147 -8.86 5.63 -17.37
CA GLY A 147 -10.31 5.56 -17.46
C GLY A 147 -10.81 4.65 -18.59
N LEU A 148 -9.91 3.99 -19.33
CA LEU A 148 -10.28 3.17 -20.48
C LEU A 148 -10.75 1.78 -20.03
N PRO A 149 -11.72 1.18 -20.75
CA PRO A 149 -12.08 -0.22 -20.56
C PRO A 149 -10.87 -1.13 -20.68
N SER A 150 -10.85 -2.20 -19.90
CA SER A 150 -9.83 -3.23 -19.90
C SER A 150 -10.49 -4.59 -19.72
N GLU A 151 -9.79 -5.66 -20.10
CA GLU A 151 -10.25 -7.03 -19.85
C GLU A 151 -9.83 -7.48 -18.45
N GLY A 152 -10.68 -8.27 -17.80
CA GLY A 152 -10.42 -8.81 -16.48
C GLY A 152 -11.55 -9.67 -15.96
N GLU A 153 -11.35 -10.21 -14.76
CA GLU A 153 -12.36 -11.00 -14.06
C GLU A 153 -12.96 -10.18 -12.92
N GLY A 154 -14.29 -10.17 -12.84
CA GLY A 154 -15.06 -9.53 -11.78
C GLY A 154 -15.76 -10.57 -10.91
N ARG A 155 -16.21 -10.17 -9.73
CA ARG A 155 -17.21 -10.94 -8.98
C ARG A 155 -18.22 -9.96 -8.43
N ILE A 156 -19.49 -10.24 -8.68
CA ILE A 156 -20.60 -9.42 -8.23
C ILE A 156 -21.37 -10.22 -7.18
N TYR A 157 -21.63 -9.58 -6.04
CA TYR A 157 -22.41 -10.14 -4.96
C TYR A 157 -23.54 -9.15 -4.63
N VAL A 158 -24.78 -9.65 -4.65
CA VAL A 158 -25.97 -8.84 -4.37
C VAL A 158 -26.49 -9.24 -3.00
N TYR A 159 -26.60 -8.26 -2.11
CA TYR A 159 -27.11 -8.45 -0.75
C TYR A 159 -28.41 -7.68 -0.56
N ASP A 160 -29.33 -8.23 0.23
CA ASP A 160 -30.53 -7.52 0.65
C ASP A 160 -30.26 -6.49 1.77
N SER A 161 -31.30 -5.77 2.20
CA SER A 161 -31.20 -4.79 3.29
C SER A 161 -30.87 -5.39 4.67
N LYS A 162 -30.96 -6.72 4.82
CA LYS A 162 -30.56 -7.47 6.00
C LYS A 162 -29.16 -8.09 5.84
N HIS A 163 -28.41 -7.71 4.80
CA HIS A 163 -27.08 -8.22 4.47
C HIS A 163 -27.05 -9.73 4.16
N GLN A 164 -28.17 -10.31 3.70
CA GLN A 164 -28.22 -11.68 3.20
C GLN A 164 -27.87 -11.72 1.72
N LEU A 165 -27.00 -12.67 1.31
CA LEU A 165 -26.63 -12.86 -0.09
C LEU A 165 -27.83 -13.41 -0.87
N ILE A 166 -28.29 -12.66 -1.87
CA ILE A 166 -29.45 -13.02 -2.71
C ILE A 166 -29.09 -13.27 -4.18
N GLY A 167 -27.87 -12.92 -4.61
CA GLY A 167 -27.40 -13.17 -5.98
C GLY A 167 -25.88 -13.10 -6.10
N ARG A 168 -25.33 -13.79 -7.12
CA ARG A 168 -23.90 -13.74 -7.46
C ARG A 168 -23.65 -13.92 -8.95
N ALA A 169 -22.65 -13.26 -9.49
CA ALA A 169 -22.14 -13.46 -10.84
C ALA A 169 -20.59 -13.46 -10.83
N ASN A 170 -20.00 -14.23 -11.75
CA ASN A 170 -18.56 -14.28 -12.01
C ASN A 170 -18.30 -13.75 -13.41
#